data_AF-A0A0F8VTF1-F1
#
_entry.id   AF-A0A0F8VTF1-F1
#
_cell.length_a   1.000
_cell.length_b   1.000
_cell.length_c   1.000
_cell.angle_alpha   90.00
_cell.angle_beta   90.00
_cell.angle_gamma   90.00
#
_symmetry.space_group_name_H-M   'P 1'
#
loop_
_entity.id
_entity.type
_entity.pdbx_description
1 polymer ?
#
loop_
_entity_poly.entity_id
_entity_poly.type
_entity_poly.pdbx_seq_one_letter_code
_entity_poly.pdbx_strand_id
1 'polypeptide(L)'
;MQSATDMSNESMPPSSLAVGNFRQLMEKLVDQHHRQFCHSLSLSISWEDDNTNASQDIANFQAILRIFGYTEADEYVIPSQAPTPGWEVSDKIWSLLRKAMAKSGRTIILIHYAGHGVKWNDKLHFCNGAGNKRINVDREILGLVDSNSALPDSASVDVVFLFDSCYSYLATRNYTAGPRVVEVLAAVDESSQLAFAPGRHASFTGKVYAELIKRKQSGATNVELAELHACLRKTSPVKKPAHRLIVGVNSLRLLIPQNNQPTLTYEPAGPATYAVFSFRIADSLSTESIKNFSDWVGALPKDVGLALENVYNTQSMCLIFRAPWAFWCKVNGLDFVQFICETTSPNLLSTARTVHPRSPVK
;
A
#
# COMPACT_ATOMS: atom_id res chain seq x y z
N MET A 1 43.94 25.57 -16.49
CA MET A 1 43.74 25.45 -15.03
C MET A 1 42.48 24.63 -14.80
N GLN A 2 42.64 23.56 -14.02
CA GLN A 2 41.67 22.49 -13.69
C GLN A 2 40.31 23.03 -13.21
N SER A 3 39.20 22.51 -13.76
CA SER A 3 38.36 21.41 -13.24
C SER A 3 37.35 21.84 -12.18
N ALA A 4 36.07 21.73 -12.54
CA ALA A 4 34.99 21.41 -11.61
C ALA A 4 34.07 20.43 -12.34
N THR A 5 34.47 19.16 -12.27
CA THR A 5 33.68 17.99 -12.63
C THR A 5 32.44 17.87 -11.76
N ASP A 6 31.31 17.63 -12.42
CA ASP A 6 30.20 16.78 -11.98
C ASP A 6 30.46 16.03 -10.66
N MET A 7 29.80 16.47 -9.59
CA MET A 7 29.45 15.55 -8.51
C MET A 7 28.10 14.95 -8.86
N SER A 8 28.18 13.75 -9.43
CA SER A 8 27.11 12.77 -9.39
C SER A 8 26.49 12.73 -7.99
N ASN A 9 25.16 12.83 -7.93
CA ASN A 9 24.37 12.35 -6.79
C ASN A 9 24.66 10.85 -6.61
N GLU A 10 25.73 10.51 -5.91
CA GLU A 10 25.89 9.16 -5.37
C GLU A 10 24.78 9.01 -4.34
N SER A 11 23.77 8.21 -4.68
CA SER A 11 22.81 7.72 -3.69
C SER A 11 23.63 7.01 -2.62
N MET A 12 23.64 7.53 -1.39
CA MET A 12 24.18 6.83 -0.23
C MET A 12 23.73 5.36 -0.28
N PRO A 13 24.64 4.38 -0.09
CA PRO A 13 24.24 2.99 -0.09
C PRO A 13 23.13 2.79 0.94
N PRO A 14 22.10 1.98 0.62
CA PRO A 14 21.05 1.67 1.58
C PRO A 14 21.69 1.18 2.87
N SER A 15 21.15 1.61 4.02
CA SER A 15 21.56 1.14 5.34
C SER A 15 21.51 -0.39 5.42
N SER A 16 22.08 -0.97 6.47
CA SER A 16 22.09 -2.43 6.66
C SER A 16 21.30 -2.83 7.91
N LEU A 17 20.52 -3.89 7.81
CA LEU A 17 19.77 -4.44 8.94
C LEU A 17 20.69 -5.29 9.82
N ALA A 18 20.66 -5.08 11.14
CA ALA A 18 21.37 -5.93 12.08
C ALA A 18 20.88 -7.40 11.98
N VAL A 19 21.80 -8.36 11.95
CA VAL A 19 21.48 -9.79 11.80
C VAL A 19 20.44 -10.27 12.81
N GLY A 20 20.57 -9.84 14.08
CA GLY A 20 19.66 -10.24 15.16
C GLY A 20 18.20 -9.87 14.91
N ASN A 21 17.94 -8.85 14.09
CA ASN A 21 16.59 -8.37 13.79
C ASN A 21 16.02 -8.97 12.50
N PHE A 22 16.85 -9.57 11.65
CA PHE A 22 16.45 -10.04 10.33
C PHE A 22 15.36 -11.12 10.41
N ARG A 23 15.57 -12.16 11.21
CA ARG A 23 14.60 -13.26 11.32
C ARG A 23 13.24 -12.78 11.85
N GLN A 24 13.25 -11.97 12.91
CA GLN A 24 12.01 -11.44 13.50
C GLN A 24 11.24 -10.55 12.51
N LEU A 25 11.94 -9.74 11.71
CA LEU A 25 11.32 -8.94 10.67
C LEU A 25 10.70 -9.83 9.59
N MET A 26 11.45 -10.83 9.11
CA MET A 26 10.95 -11.74 8.07
C MET A 26 9.72 -12.53 8.54
N GLU A 27 9.74 -13.02 9.78
CA GLU A 27 8.57 -13.68 10.41
C GLU A 27 7.35 -12.76 10.46
N LYS A 28 7.54 -11.47 10.79
CA LYS A 28 6.46 -10.47 10.74
C LYS A 28 5.95 -10.18 9.33
N LEU A 29 6.84 -10.15 8.34
CA LEU A 29 6.49 -9.84 6.94
C LEU A 29 5.75 -10.99 6.24
N VAL A 30 6.03 -12.24 6.62
CA VAL A 30 5.32 -13.42 6.10
C VAL A 30 4.03 -13.71 6.87
N ASP A 31 3.80 -12.99 7.98
CA ASP A 31 2.56 -13.08 8.73
C ASP A 31 1.37 -12.56 7.89
N GLN A 32 0.43 -13.45 7.61
CA GLN A 32 -0.79 -13.18 6.84
C GLN A 32 -2.06 -13.19 7.72
N HIS A 33 -1.92 -13.08 9.06
CA HIS A 33 -3.09 -13.09 9.95
C HIS A 33 -4.09 -11.98 9.60
N HIS A 34 -5.36 -12.36 9.61
CA HIS A 34 -6.49 -11.44 9.43
C HIS A 34 -6.68 -10.63 10.71
N ARG A 35 -6.74 -9.29 10.58
CA ARG A 35 -7.20 -8.44 11.68
C ARG A 35 -8.73 -8.45 11.71
N GLN A 36 -9.30 -8.80 12.86
CA GLN A 36 -10.73 -8.65 13.08
C GLN A 36 -11.03 -7.25 13.59
N PHE A 37 -11.98 -6.59 12.92
CA PHE A 37 -12.46 -5.26 13.31
C PHE A 37 -13.83 -5.40 13.95
N CYS A 38 -13.97 -4.87 15.16
CA CYS A 38 -15.24 -4.83 15.89
C CYS A 38 -16.12 -3.68 15.40
N HIS A 39 -15.50 -2.61 14.89
CA HIS A 39 -16.19 -1.40 14.43
C HIS A 39 -15.55 -0.88 13.16
N SER A 40 -16.34 -0.20 12.33
CA SER A 40 -15.88 0.60 11.21
C SER A 40 -16.45 2.01 11.31
N LEU A 41 -15.66 2.99 10.89
CA LEU A 41 -16.06 4.39 10.72
C LEU A 41 -15.54 4.87 9.36
N SER A 42 -16.27 5.76 8.70
CA SER A 42 -15.86 6.20 7.37
C SER A 42 -16.17 7.68 7.13
N LEU A 43 -15.31 8.35 6.35
CA LEU A 43 -15.48 9.74 5.92
C LEU A 43 -15.19 9.85 4.43
N SER A 44 -16.03 10.56 3.70
CA SER A 44 -15.83 10.89 2.29
C SER A 44 -15.78 12.40 2.12
N ILE A 45 -14.73 12.90 1.48
CA ILE A 45 -14.45 14.34 1.36
C ILE A 45 -14.43 14.75 -0.11
N SER A 46 -15.08 15.86 -0.42
CA SER A 46 -15.01 16.53 -1.72
C SER A 46 -15.15 18.04 -1.55
N TRP A 47 -14.92 18.80 -2.62
CA TRP A 47 -15.22 20.23 -2.64
C TRP A 47 -16.61 20.50 -3.19
N GLU A 48 -17.27 21.55 -2.69
CA GLU A 48 -18.56 22.03 -3.21
C GLU A 48 -18.47 22.48 -4.67
N ASP A 49 -17.38 23.14 -5.04
CA ASP A 49 -17.11 23.64 -6.40
C ASP A 49 -16.32 22.63 -7.26
N ASP A 50 -16.35 21.34 -6.91
CA ASP A 50 -15.70 20.30 -7.69
C ASP A 50 -16.26 20.23 -9.12
N ASN A 51 -15.38 20.06 -10.09
CA ASN A 51 -15.73 19.83 -11.49
C ASN A 51 -15.10 18.54 -12.04
N THR A 52 -14.70 17.62 -11.16
CA THR A 52 -14.17 16.30 -11.51
C THR A 52 -15.23 15.20 -11.49
N ASN A 53 -16.51 15.52 -11.24
CA ASN A 53 -17.56 14.53 -10.98
C ASN A 53 -17.31 13.70 -9.70
N ALA A 54 -16.75 14.30 -8.66
CA ALA A 54 -16.45 13.62 -7.40
C ALA A 54 -17.69 12.93 -6.77
N SER A 55 -18.91 13.41 -7.03
CA SER A 55 -20.15 12.77 -6.58
C SER A 55 -20.29 11.32 -7.03
N GLN A 56 -19.80 10.98 -8.23
CA GLN A 56 -19.79 9.60 -8.72
C GLN A 56 -18.80 8.73 -7.94
N ASP A 57 -17.65 9.30 -7.55
CA ASP A 57 -16.66 8.60 -6.72
C ASP A 57 -17.11 8.43 -5.29
N ILE A 58 -17.82 9.41 -4.72
CA ILE A 58 -18.49 9.27 -3.43
C ILE A 58 -19.47 8.09 -3.48
N ALA A 59 -20.32 8.01 -4.51
CA ALA A 59 -21.25 6.89 -4.68
C ALA A 59 -20.52 5.52 -4.80
N ASN A 60 -19.41 5.48 -5.54
CA ASN A 60 -18.56 4.29 -5.64
C ASN A 60 -17.96 3.92 -4.28
N PHE A 61 -17.48 4.90 -3.50
CA PHE A 61 -16.93 4.68 -2.16
C PHE A 61 -17.98 4.15 -1.18
N GLN A 62 -19.20 4.69 -1.18
CA GLN A 62 -20.32 4.14 -0.41
C GLN A 62 -20.60 2.68 -0.80
N ALA A 63 -20.55 2.36 -2.10
CA ALA A 63 -20.71 0.98 -2.57
C ALA A 63 -19.57 0.05 -2.12
N ILE A 64 -18.33 0.55 -2.07
CA ILE A 64 -17.18 -0.19 -1.51
C ILE A 64 -17.40 -0.52 -0.04
N LEU A 65 -17.88 0.44 0.77
CA LEU A 65 -18.19 0.19 2.19
C LEU A 65 -19.26 -0.89 2.36
N ARG A 66 -20.31 -0.85 1.53
CA ARG A 66 -21.36 -1.89 1.50
C ARG A 66 -20.82 -3.27 1.11
N ILE A 67 -19.82 -3.35 0.22
CA ILE A 67 -19.18 -4.64 -0.13
C ILE A 67 -18.57 -5.30 1.10
N PHE A 68 -17.90 -4.52 1.96
CA PHE A 68 -17.28 -4.99 3.20
C PHE A 68 -18.25 -5.10 4.40
N GLY A 69 -19.52 -4.72 4.21
CA GLY A 69 -20.51 -4.68 5.31
C GLY A 69 -20.24 -3.59 6.35
N TYR A 70 -19.58 -2.51 5.95
CA TYR A 70 -19.31 -1.36 6.81
C TYR A 70 -20.41 -0.31 6.72
N THR A 71 -20.49 0.54 7.75
CA THR A 71 -21.42 1.67 7.76
C THR A 71 -21.08 2.65 6.65
N GLU A 72 -22.10 3.32 6.12
CA GLU A 72 -21.92 4.42 5.15
C GLU A 72 -21.01 5.52 5.73
N ALA A 73 -20.28 6.18 4.85
CA ALA A 73 -19.41 7.28 5.23
C ALA A 73 -20.21 8.52 5.56
N ASP A 74 -19.78 9.23 6.60
CA ASP A 74 -20.12 10.64 6.76
C ASP A 74 -19.57 11.38 5.52
N GLU A 75 -20.41 12.14 4.84
CA GLU A 75 -20.00 12.95 3.69
C GLU A 75 -19.72 14.38 4.15
N TYR A 76 -18.51 14.87 3.87
CA TYR A 76 -18.13 16.25 4.12
C TYR A 76 -17.76 16.95 2.82
N VAL A 77 -18.71 17.74 2.33
CA VAL A 77 -18.51 18.65 1.20
C VAL A 77 -17.91 19.95 1.75
N ILE A 78 -16.65 20.21 1.40
CA ILE A 78 -15.93 21.42 1.83
C ILE A 78 -16.57 22.63 1.12
N PRO A 79 -17.10 23.61 1.87
CA PRO A 79 -17.68 24.81 1.26
C PRO A 79 -16.64 25.57 0.43
N SER A 80 -17.03 26.03 -0.76
CA SER A 80 -16.16 26.82 -1.65
C SER A 80 -15.61 28.08 -0.95
N GLN A 81 -16.38 28.64 -0.02
CA GLN A 81 -16.04 29.83 0.77
C GLN A 81 -15.44 29.52 2.16
N ALA A 82 -15.16 28.26 2.49
CA ALA A 82 -14.54 27.89 3.77
C ALA A 82 -13.25 28.69 4.04
N PRO A 83 -13.13 29.39 5.19
CA PRO A 83 -11.98 30.22 5.50
C PRO A 83 -10.74 29.38 5.84
N THR A 84 -10.95 28.23 6.50
CA THR A 84 -9.89 27.34 6.99
C THR A 84 -10.22 25.88 6.65
N PRO A 85 -10.31 25.53 5.36
CA PRO A 85 -10.77 24.21 4.92
C PRO A 85 -9.89 23.07 5.44
N GLY A 86 -8.59 23.32 5.65
CA GLY A 86 -7.69 22.33 6.24
C GLY A 86 -8.05 21.99 7.69
N TRP A 87 -8.29 23.01 8.52
CA TRP A 87 -8.67 22.81 9.92
C TRP A 87 -10.02 22.13 10.05
N GLU A 88 -10.99 22.50 9.21
CA GLU A 88 -12.31 21.85 9.21
C GLU A 88 -12.20 20.36 8.85
N VAL A 89 -11.39 20.01 7.83
CA VAL A 89 -11.12 18.61 7.49
C VAL A 89 -10.43 17.87 8.64
N SER A 90 -9.40 18.48 9.24
CA SER A 90 -8.71 17.90 10.39
C SER A 90 -9.65 17.65 11.56
N ASP A 91 -10.57 18.56 11.84
CA ASP A 91 -11.56 18.41 12.92
C ASP A 91 -12.52 17.25 12.67
N LYS A 92 -12.94 17.03 11.41
CA LYS A 92 -13.75 15.86 11.03
C LYS A 92 -13.00 14.55 11.26
N ILE A 93 -11.74 14.48 10.83
CA ILE A 93 -10.90 13.29 11.03
C ILE A 93 -10.63 13.05 12.52
N TRP A 94 -10.29 14.10 13.27
CA TRP A 94 -10.11 14.01 14.72
C TRP A 94 -11.36 13.54 15.45
N SER A 95 -12.54 13.97 15.01
CA SER A 95 -13.82 13.49 15.55
C SER A 95 -13.96 11.97 15.36
N LEU A 96 -13.63 11.45 14.17
CA LEU A 96 -13.62 9.99 13.94
C LEU A 96 -12.59 9.27 14.81
N LEU A 97 -11.38 9.80 14.93
CA LEU A 97 -10.33 9.21 15.77
C LEU A 97 -10.77 9.13 17.24
N ARG A 98 -11.36 10.20 17.79
CA ARG A 98 -11.90 10.21 19.16
C ARG A 98 -13.02 9.18 19.33
N LYS A 99 -13.95 9.10 18.38
CA LYS A 99 -15.01 8.08 18.38
C LYS A 99 -14.43 6.66 18.35
N ALA A 100 -13.39 6.42 17.56
CA ALA A 100 -12.73 5.12 17.46
C ALA A 100 -12.00 4.74 18.75
N MET A 101 -11.26 5.67 19.36
CA MET A 101 -10.56 5.43 20.63
C MET A 101 -11.49 5.18 21.81
N ALA A 102 -12.72 5.70 21.76
CA ALA A 102 -13.74 5.47 22.78
C ALA A 102 -14.43 4.09 22.67
N LYS A 103 -14.22 3.35 21.58
CA LYS A 103 -14.83 2.03 21.35
C LYS A 103 -13.98 0.91 21.95
N SER A 104 -14.65 -0.10 22.51
CA SER A 104 -14.00 -1.35 22.91
C SER A 104 -13.76 -2.24 21.68
N GLY A 105 -12.55 -2.76 21.56
CA GLY A 105 -12.13 -3.58 20.42
C GLY A 105 -11.53 -2.77 19.28
N ARG A 106 -11.00 -3.47 18.28
CA ARG A 106 -10.28 -2.84 17.16
C ARG A 106 -11.25 -2.15 16.20
N THR A 107 -10.95 -0.91 15.84
CA THR A 107 -11.75 -0.10 14.90
C THR A 107 -10.94 0.17 13.63
N ILE A 108 -11.57 0.04 12.46
CA ILE A 108 -11.02 0.52 11.19
C ILE A 108 -11.67 1.85 10.82
N ILE A 109 -10.87 2.80 10.33
CA ILE A 109 -11.35 4.07 9.77
C ILE A 109 -10.99 4.12 8.28
N LEU A 110 -11.99 4.34 7.41
CA LEU A 110 -11.77 4.53 5.98
C LEU A 110 -12.02 5.99 5.59
N ILE A 111 -11.01 6.66 5.06
CA ILE A 111 -11.08 8.08 4.66
C ILE A 111 -10.89 8.17 3.16
N HIS A 112 -11.87 8.71 2.46
CA HIS A 112 -11.85 8.90 1.02
C HIS A 112 -11.80 10.39 0.67
N TYR A 113 -11.00 10.73 -0.34
CA TYR A 113 -11.04 12.03 -0.99
C TYR A 113 -11.14 11.84 -2.49
N ALA A 114 -12.09 12.53 -3.11
CA ALA A 114 -12.21 12.64 -4.56
C ALA A 114 -12.27 14.12 -4.97
N GLY A 115 -11.45 14.49 -5.96
CA GLY A 115 -11.38 15.86 -6.47
C GLY A 115 -10.01 16.24 -6.99
N HIS A 116 -9.74 17.54 -7.05
CA HIS A 116 -8.43 18.03 -7.50
C HIS A 116 -7.33 17.81 -6.46
N GLY A 117 -6.15 17.50 -6.97
CA GLY A 117 -4.90 17.48 -6.22
C GLY A 117 -3.83 18.24 -6.97
N VAL A 118 -2.98 18.98 -6.26
CA VAL A 118 -1.88 19.73 -6.84
C VAL A 118 -0.60 19.49 -6.05
N LYS A 119 0.54 19.52 -6.75
CA LYS A 119 1.84 19.63 -6.10
C LYS A 119 2.12 21.09 -5.75
N TRP A 120 2.33 21.38 -4.47
CA TRP A 120 2.78 22.69 -4.00
C TRP A 120 3.84 22.49 -2.92
N ASN A 121 5.00 23.13 -3.08
CA ASN A 121 6.18 22.94 -2.23
C ASN A 121 6.53 21.45 -2.03
N ASP A 122 6.53 20.70 -3.15
CA ASP A 122 6.76 19.25 -3.22
C ASP A 122 5.87 18.34 -2.36
N LYS A 123 4.73 18.89 -1.90
CA LYS A 123 3.72 18.19 -1.11
C LYS A 123 2.38 18.15 -1.83
N LEU A 124 1.62 17.10 -1.57
CA LEU A 124 0.23 16.99 -2.03
C LEU A 124 -0.64 18.01 -1.32
N HIS A 125 -1.41 18.74 -2.11
CA HIS A 125 -2.51 19.54 -1.60
C HIS A 125 -3.80 19.16 -2.31
N PHE A 126 -4.86 18.94 -1.53
CA PHE A 126 -6.21 18.89 -2.06
C PHE A 126 -6.71 20.31 -2.28
N CYS A 127 -7.36 20.58 -3.40
CA CYS A 127 -7.78 21.93 -3.74
C CYS A 127 -9.17 21.97 -4.38
N ASN A 128 -9.77 23.15 -4.26
CA ASN A 128 -11.06 23.45 -4.85
C ASN A 128 -10.98 23.50 -6.39
N GLY A 129 -12.12 23.63 -7.07
CA GLY A 129 -12.19 23.65 -8.54
C GLY A 129 -11.30 24.72 -9.20
N ALA A 130 -11.09 25.87 -8.53
CA ALA A 130 -10.22 26.95 -9.00
C ALA A 130 -8.73 26.79 -8.61
N GLY A 131 -8.38 25.84 -7.74
CA GLY A 131 -7.00 25.59 -7.28
C GLY A 131 -6.39 26.67 -6.37
N ASN A 132 -7.19 27.64 -5.93
CA ASN A 132 -6.76 28.77 -5.09
C ASN A 132 -6.89 28.49 -3.59
N LYS A 133 -7.75 27.55 -3.18
CA LYS A 133 -7.82 27.02 -1.81
C LYS A 133 -7.18 25.65 -1.75
N ARG A 134 -6.38 25.41 -0.72
CA ARG A 134 -5.51 24.23 -0.63
C ARG A 134 -5.48 23.69 0.79
N ILE A 135 -5.50 22.37 0.91
CA ILE A 135 -5.35 21.62 2.16
C ILE A 135 -4.07 20.82 2.04
N ASN A 136 -3.11 21.06 2.93
CA ASN A 136 -1.87 20.30 2.97
C ASN A 136 -2.14 18.89 3.51
N VAL A 137 -2.03 17.87 2.67
CA VAL A 137 -2.41 16.49 3.05
C VAL A 137 -1.50 15.93 4.13
N ASP A 138 -0.19 16.20 4.07
CA ASP A 138 0.75 15.73 5.09
C ASP A 138 0.40 16.31 6.47
N ARG A 139 0.13 17.61 6.56
CA ARG A 139 -0.09 18.30 7.83
C ARG A 139 -1.49 18.08 8.39
N GLU A 140 -2.51 18.27 7.56
CA GLU A 140 -3.91 18.36 8.00
C GLU A 140 -4.62 16.99 8.00
N ILE A 141 -4.04 15.96 7.38
CA ILE A 141 -4.67 14.65 7.21
C ILE A 141 -3.75 13.52 7.71
N LEU A 142 -2.60 13.31 7.07
CA LEU A 142 -1.72 12.18 7.40
C LEU A 142 -1.02 12.36 8.74
N GLY A 143 -0.59 13.58 9.09
CA GLY A 143 0.03 13.91 10.36
C GLY A 143 -0.87 13.70 11.59
N LEU A 144 -2.17 13.47 11.37
CA LEU A 144 -3.11 13.12 12.44
C LEU A 144 -3.02 11.64 12.83
N VAL A 145 -2.42 10.81 11.98
CA VAL A 145 -2.36 9.36 12.14
C VAL A 145 -0.98 8.79 11.84
N ASP A 146 0.04 9.57 11.46
CA ASP A 146 1.39 9.05 11.25
C ASP A 146 2.07 8.68 12.58
N SER A 147 3.30 8.16 12.53
CA SER A 147 4.07 7.73 13.70
C SER A 147 4.40 8.86 14.69
N ASN A 148 4.30 10.12 14.28
CA ASN A 148 4.53 11.30 15.12
C ASN A 148 3.21 11.91 15.65
N SER A 149 2.06 11.36 15.26
CA SER A 149 0.76 11.84 15.67
C SER A 149 0.46 11.56 17.16
N ALA A 150 -0.58 12.22 17.68
CA ALA A 150 -1.08 11.96 19.02
C ALA A 150 -1.93 10.67 19.13
N LEU A 151 -2.09 9.90 18.04
CA LEU A 151 -2.74 8.59 18.07
C LEU A 151 -1.73 7.56 18.60
N PRO A 152 -1.88 7.03 19.83
CA PRO A 152 -0.89 6.13 20.40
C PRO A 152 -0.90 4.79 19.68
N ASP A 153 0.25 4.12 19.63
CA ASP A 153 0.39 2.78 19.03
C ASP A 153 -0.42 1.70 19.76
N SER A 154 -0.77 1.94 21.02
CA SER A 154 -1.69 1.11 21.79
C SER A 154 -3.16 1.30 21.41
N ALA A 155 -3.49 2.37 20.65
CA ALA A 155 -4.83 2.53 20.12
C ALA A 155 -5.10 1.37 19.16
N SER A 156 -6.18 0.64 19.41
CA SER A 156 -6.66 -0.40 18.50
C SER A 156 -7.40 0.23 17.32
N VAL A 157 -6.73 1.15 16.61
CA VAL A 157 -7.28 1.93 15.50
C VAL A 157 -6.36 1.77 14.29
N ASP A 158 -6.90 1.25 13.20
CA ASP A 158 -6.22 1.16 11.90
C ASP A 158 -6.93 2.09 10.90
N VAL A 159 -6.19 2.71 9.98
CA VAL A 159 -6.70 3.76 9.08
C VAL A 159 -6.33 3.45 7.63
N VAL A 160 -7.30 3.59 6.71
CA VAL A 160 -7.09 3.44 5.27
C VAL A 160 -7.52 4.72 4.57
N PHE A 161 -6.62 5.27 3.75
CA PHE A 161 -6.91 6.38 2.87
C PHE A 161 -7.07 5.92 1.43
N LEU A 162 -8.13 6.40 0.78
CA LEU A 162 -8.36 6.26 -0.65
C LEU A 162 -8.33 7.66 -1.28
N PHE A 163 -7.24 8.00 -1.96
CA PHE A 163 -7.05 9.32 -2.55
C PHE A 163 -7.20 9.28 -4.07
N ASP A 164 -8.34 9.76 -4.56
CA ASP A 164 -8.66 9.89 -5.97
C ASP A 164 -8.42 11.32 -6.47
N SER A 165 -7.14 11.62 -6.70
CA SER A 165 -6.70 12.94 -7.15
C SER A 165 -5.35 12.90 -7.87
N CYS A 166 -5.08 13.93 -8.66
CA CYS A 166 -3.76 14.16 -9.26
C CYS A 166 -2.69 14.32 -8.17
N TYR A 167 -1.45 13.93 -8.49
CA TYR A 167 -0.30 13.95 -7.58
C TYR A 167 -0.47 13.13 -6.29
N SER A 168 -1.49 12.28 -6.17
CA SER A 168 -1.76 11.48 -4.98
C SER A 168 -0.61 10.56 -4.55
N TYR A 169 0.29 10.18 -5.46
CA TYR A 169 1.54 9.47 -5.15
C TYR A 169 2.44 10.19 -4.12
N LEU A 170 2.32 11.51 -3.98
CA LEU A 170 3.10 12.27 -3.01
C LEU A 170 2.77 11.86 -1.56
N ALA A 171 1.55 11.36 -1.32
CA ALA A 171 1.13 10.82 -0.02
C ALA A 171 1.73 9.44 0.30
N THR A 172 2.41 8.79 -0.65
CA THR A 172 2.96 7.43 -0.49
C THR A 172 4.47 7.41 -0.18
N ARG A 173 5.04 8.51 0.31
CA ARG A 173 6.49 8.66 0.50
C ARG A 173 7.02 8.14 1.84
N ASN A 174 6.26 8.30 2.92
CA ASN A 174 6.71 7.94 4.27
C ASN A 174 6.44 6.46 4.61
N TYR A 175 7.23 5.91 5.52
CA TYR A 175 7.05 4.57 6.10
C TYR A 175 7.57 4.56 7.54
N THR A 176 6.85 3.92 8.45
CA THR A 176 7.30 3.63 9.81
C THR A 176 6.74 2.28 10.26
N ALA A 177 7.59 1.40 10.77
CA ALA A 177 7.12 0.14 11.35
C ALA A 177 6.35 0.41 12.66
N GLY A 178 5.18 -0.21 12.82
CA GLY A 178 4.33 -0.03 14.01
C GLY A 178 3.30 -1.15 14.17
N PRO A 179 2.66 -1.27 15.35
CA PRO A 179 1.65 -2.30 15.62
C PRO A 179 0.26 -1.95 15.03
N ARG A 180 -0.06 -0.67 14.89
CA ARG A 180 -1.22 -0.18 14.13
C ARG A 180 -0.88 -0.04 12.66
N VAL A 181 -1.90 0.02 11.82
CA VAL A 181 -1.75 0.10 10.37
C VAL A 181 -2.37 1.38 9.84
N VAL A 182 -1.60 2.10 9.03
CA VAL A 182 -2.06 3.24 8.24
C VAL A 182 -1.65 2.99 6.80
N GLU A 183 -2.64 2.84 5.91
CA GLU A 183 -2.43 2.59 4.50
C GLU A 183 -2.99 3.70 3.63
N VAL A 184 -2.27 4.01 2.56
CA VAL A 184 -2.73 4.91 1.51
C VAL A 184 -2.79 4.13 0.21
N LEU A 185 -3.94 4.14 -0.45
CA LEU A 185 -4.06 3.85 -1.87
C LEU A 185 -4.32 5.16 -2.62
N ALA A 186 -3.47 5.44 -3.60
CA ALA A 186 -3.46 6.66 -4.39
C ALA A 186 -3.78 6.35 -5.85
N ALA A 187 -4.56 7.22 -6.49
CA ALA A 187 -5.01 7.05 -7.86
C ALA A 187 -3.90 6.92 -8.90
N VAL A 188 -2.75 7.52 -8.61
CA VAL A 188 -1.62 7.50 -9.51
C VAL A 188 -0.31 7.26 -8.78
N ASP A 189 0.69 6.76 -9.52
CA ASP A 189 2.08 6.66 -9.09
C ASP A 189 2.94 7.78 -9.69
N GLU A 190 4.23 7.77 -9.36
CA GLU A 190 5.21 8.78 -9.80
C GLU A 190 5.32 8.92 -11.32
N SER A 191 4.96 7.87 -12.08
CA SER A 191 5.04 7.88 -13.55
C SER A 191 3.91 8.72 -14.19
N SER A 192 2.84 8.99 -13.44
CA SER A 192 1.64 9.65 -13.95
C SER A 192 1.13 10.66 -12.95
N GLN A 193 1.41 11.94 -13.16
CA GLN A 193 0.96 12.99 -12.23
C GLN A 193 -0.57 13.23 -12.24
N LEU A 194 -1.26 12.79 -13.30
CA LEU A 194 -2.67 13.10 -13.56
C LEU A 194 -3.59 11.89 -13.36
N ALA A 195 -4.60 12.02 -12.51
CA ALA A 195 -5.65 11.04 -12.31
C ALA A 195 -6.78 11.19 -13.34
N PHE A 196 -7.60 10.14 -13.51
CA PHE A 196 -8.81 10.22 -14.32
C PHE A 196 -10.01 10.61 -13.45
N ALA A 197 -10.75 11.62 -13.89
CA ALA A 197 -12.07 11.92 -13.38
C ALA A 197 -13.12 10.94 -13.96
N PRO A 198 -14.19 10.59 -13.22
CA PRO A 198 -15.32 9.85 -13.76
C PRO A 198 -15.94 10.49 -15.00
N GLY A 199 -16.38 9.66 -15.94
CA GLY A 199 -17.07 10.07 -17.17
C GLY A 199 -16.58 9.25 -18.36
N ARG A 200 -15.66 9.82 -19.16
CA ARG A 200 -15.06 9.11 -20.31
C ARG A 200 -14.19 7.92 -19.89
N HIS A 201 -13.62 7.98 -18.70
CA HIS A 201 -12.79 6.93 -18.13
C HIS A 201 -13.27 6.60 -16.72
N ALA A 202 -12.98 5.38 -16.26
CA ALA A 202 -13.14 5.06 -14.85
C ALA A 202 -12.04 5.75 -14.03
N SER A 203 -12.46 6.44 -12.97
CA SER A 203 -11.59 6.97 -11.91
C SER A 203 -10.91 5.84 -11.14
N PHE A 204 -10.00 6.20 -10.21
CA PHE A 204 -9.37 5.19 -9.37
C PHE A 204 -10.39 4.49 -8.46
N THR A 205 -11.26 5.24 -7.81
CA THR A 205 -12.32 4.75 -6.93
C THR A 205 -13.30 3.87 -7.68
N GLY A 206 -13.68 4.27 -8.91
CA GLY A 206 -14.50 3.45 -9.79
C GLY A 206 -13.84 2.12 -10.16
N LYS A 207 -12.52 2.10 -10.41
CA LYS A 207 -11.77 0.86 -10.69
C LYS A 207 -11.67 -0.04 -9.45
N VAL A 208 -11.42 0.54 -8.28
CA VAL A 208 -11.42 -0.18 -7.00
C VAL A 208 -12.78 -0.86 -6.79
N TYR A 209 -13.86 -0.12 -6.95
CA TYR A 209 -15.22 -0.65 -6.85
C TYR A 209 -15.47 -1.80 -7.85
N ALA A 210 -15.13 -1.60 -9.13
CA ALA A 210 -15.32 -2.61 -10.17
C ALA A 210 -14.54 -3.91 -9.92
N GLU A 211 -13.31 -3.81 -9.42
CA GLU A 211 -12.52 -4.99 -9.08
C GLU A 211 -13.07 -5.70 -7.82
N LEU A 212 -13.50 -4.95 -6.80
CA LEU A 212 -14.09 -5.52 -5.59
C LEU A 212 -15.42 -6.24 -5.86
N ILE A 213 -16.31 -5.66 -6.68
CA ILE A 213 -17.57 -6.33 -7.02
C ILE A 213 -17.31 -7.60 -7.83
N LYS A 214 -16.33 -7.58 -8.75
CA LYS A 214 -15.91 -8.78 -9.50
C LYS A 214 -15.41 -9.87 -8.57
N ARG A 215 -14.53 -9.54 -7.60
CA ARG A 215 -14.03 -10.50 -6.60
C ARG A 215 -15.17 -11.08 -5.76
N LYS A 216 -16.08 -10.23 -5.27
CA LYS A 216 -17.27 -10.66 -4.51
C LYS A 216 -18.15 -11.62 -5.31
N GLN A 217 -18.46 -11.28 -6.57
CA GLN A 217 -19.23 -12.14 -7.48
C GLN A 217 -18.53 -13.47 -7.80
N SER A 218 -17.19 -13.48 -7.72
CA SER A 218 -16.39 -14.69 -7.91
C SER A 218 -16.25 -15.53 -6.63
N GLY A 219 -16.88 -15.14 -5.51
CA GLY A 219 -16.85 -15.89 -4.25
C GLY A 219 -15.74 -15.50 -3.28
N ALA A 220 -15.02 -14.39 -3.51
CA ALA A 220 -13.96 -13.96 -2.60
C ALA A 220 -14.52 -13.63 -1.21
N THR A 221 -13.88 -14.15 -0.17
CA THR A 221 -14.30 -13.98 1.24
C THR A 221 -13.52 -12.88 1.96
N ASN A 222 -12.42 -12.43 1.36
CA ASN A 222 -11.57 -11.39 1.88
C ASN A 222 -10.75 -10.76 0.74
N VAL A 223 -10.18 -9.58 0.99
CA VAL A 223 -9.30 -8.86 0.07
C VAL A 223 -8.18 -8.20 0.85
N GLU A 224 -6.93 -8.50 0.49
CA GLU A 224 -5.76 -7.74 0.94
C GLU A 224 -5.55 -6.49 0.06
N LEU A 225 -5.36 -5.33 0.68
CA LEU A 225 -5.27 -4.05 -0.04
C LEU A 225 -4.05 -3.98 -0.97
N ALA A 226 -2.91 -4.53 -0.55
CA ALA A 226 -1.72 -4.65 -1.40
C ALA A 226 -1.95 -5.54 -2.63
N GLU A 227 -2.73 -6.62 -2.52
CA GLU A 227 -3.09 -7.48 -3.66
C GLU A 227 -4.11 -6.82 -4.59
N LEU A 228 -5.06 -6.08 -4.02
CA LEU A 228 -6.00 -5.25 -4.78
C LEU A 228 -5.25 -4.22 -5.62
N HIS A 229 -4.31 -3.51 -5.00
CA HIS A 229 -3.42 -2.55 -5.67
C HIS A 229 -2.61 -3.21 -6.79
N ALA A 230 -1.96 -4.34 -6.53
CA ALA A 230 -1.17 -5.06 -7.53
C ALA A 230 -2.02 -5.44 -8.76
N CYS A 231 -3.25 -5.91 -8.55
CA CYS A 231 -4.19 -6.19 -9.63
C CYS A 231 -4.52 -4.92 -10.43
N LEU A 232 -4.86 -3.83 -9.75
CA LEU A 232 -5.21 -2.55 -10.38
C LEU A 232 -4.04 -1.95 -11.16
N ARG A 233 -2.79 -2.10 -10.70
CA ARG A 233 -1.59 -1.70 -11.45
C ARG A 233 -1.46 -2.43 -12.78
N LYS A 234 -1.74 -3.73 -12.80
CA LYS A 234 -1.69 -4.54 -14.02
C LYS A 234 -2.82 -4.17 -14.98
N THR A 235 -4.03 -3.94 -14.47
CA THR A 235 -5.22 -3.66 -15.30
C THR A 235 -5.38 -2.18 -15.67
N SER A 236 -4.58 -1.28 -15.09
CA SER A 236 -4.54 0.16 -15.40
C SER A 236 -3.19 0.60 -15.98
N PRO A 237 -2.78 0.11 -17.16
CA PRO A 237 -1.44 0.38 -17.70
C PRO A 237 -1.17 1.85 -18.01
N VAL A 238 -2.22 2.65 -18.27
CA VAL A 238 -2.09 4.09 -18.59
C VAL A 238 -1.89 4.95 -17.35
N LYS A 239 -2.65 4.68 -16.28
CA LYS A 239 -2.63 5.41 -15.00
C LYS A 239 -2.57 4.39 -13.88
N LYS A 240 -1.35 4.04 -13.49
CA LYS A 240 -1.08 3.04 -12.46
C LYS A 240 -1.28 3.65 -11.08
N PRO A 241 -2.02 3.01 -10.16
CA PRO A 241 -2.13 3.50 -8.80
C PRO A 241 -0.86 3.24 -7.99
N ALA A 242 -0.72 3.99 -6.90
CA ALA A 242 0.29 3.78 -5.87
C ALA A 242 -0.36 3.25 -4.57
N HIS A 243 0.46 2.55 -3.77
CA HIS A 243 0.08 2.01 -2.47
C HIS A 243 1.27 2.12 -1.53
N ARG A 244 0.98 2.44 -0.27
CA ARG A 244 1.99 2.50 0.79
C ARG A 244 1.38 2.24 2.15
N LEU A 245 2.14 1.49 2.95
CA LEU A 245 2.00 1.46 4.40
C LEU A 245 2.74 2.67 4.98
N ILE A 246 2.03 3.67 5.49
CA ILE A 246 2.67 4.79 6.19
C ILE A 246 3.07 4.36 7.61
N VAL A 247 2.20 3.59 8.26
CA VAL A 247 2.49 2.95 9.55
C VAL A 247 2.11 1.48 9.45
N GLY A 248 2.96 0.58 9.98
CA GLY A 248 2.66 -0.84 10.05
C GLY A 248 3.61 -1.72 9.25
N VAL A 249 3.44 -3.03 9.38
CA VAL A 249 4.29 -4.05 8.73
C VAL A 249 3.54 -4.91 7.71
N ASN A 250 2.20 -5.01 7.85
CA ASN A 250 1.36 -5.85 7.00
C ASN A 250 0.20 -5.05 6.45
N SER A 251 -0.12 -5.30 5.17
CA SER A 251 -1.30 -4.72 4.54
C SER A 251 -2.56 -5.33 5.13
N LEU A 252 -3.59 -4.51 5.30
CA LEU A 252 -4.87 -4.88 5.84
C LEU A 252 -5.58 -5.83 4.87
N ARG A 253 -6.14 -6.89 5.46
CA ARG A 253 -6.97 -7.85 4.79
C ARG A 253 -8.40 -7.71 5.31
N LEU A 254 -9.28 -7.23 4.45
CA LEU A 254 -10.67 -6.91 4.77
C LEU A 254 -11.58 -8.06 4.41
N LEU A 255 -12.54 -8.38 5.28
CA LEU A 255 -13.51 -9.45 5.05
C LEU A 255 -14.64 -8.98 4.14
N ILE A 256 -15.08 -9.85 3.23
CA ILE A 256 -16.31 -9.69 2.46
C ILE A 256 -17.37 -10.60 3.12
N PRO A 257 -18.43 -10.03 3.72
CA PRO A 257 -19.50 -10.83 4.31
C PRO A 257 -20.12 -11.78 3.28
N GLN A 258 -20.25 -13.06 3.66
CA GLN A 258 -20.94 -14.06 2.85
C GLN A 258 -22.45 -13.96 3.06
N ASN A 259 -23.21 -13.85 1.97
CA ASN A 259 -24.67 -13.81 2.02
C ASN A 259 -25.27 -15.19 1.75
N ASN A 260 -25.17 -16.17 2.66
CA ASN A 260 -25.85 -17.49 2.61
C ASN A 260 -25.92 -18.21 1.23
N GLN A 261 -25.07 -17.84 0.27
CA GLN A 261 -25.09 -18.33 -1.09
C GLN A 261 -24.10 -19.49 -1.20
N PRO A 262 -24.32 -20.43 -2.14
CA PRO A 262 -23.40 -21.53 -2.36
C PRO A 262 -21.99 -20.99 -2.54
N THR A 263 -21.05 -21.50 -1.74
CA THR A 263 -19.65 -21.11 -1.78
C THR A 263 -19.08 -21.49 -3.13
N LEU A 264 -18.97 -20.54 -4.05
CA LEU A 264 -18.01 -20.66 -5.15
C LEU A 264 -16.63 -20.63 -4.51
N THR A 265 -15.82 -21.65 -4.74
CA THR A 265 -14.43 -21.68 -4.28
C THR A 265 -13.65 -20.66 -5.09
N TYR A 266 -13.51 -19.44 -4.55
CA TYR A 266 -12.64 -18.43 -5.15
C TYR A 266 -11.19 -18.87 -4.99
N GLU A 267 -10.54 -19.20 -6.10
CA GLU A 267 -9.10 -19.25 -6.16
C GLU A 267 -8.58 -17.88 -6.62
N PRO A 268 -7.77 -17.18 -5.80
CA PRO A 268 -7.06 -15.99 -6.24
C PRO A 268 -6.25 -16.33 -7.49
N ALA A 269 -6.25 -15.44 -8.50
CA ALA A 269 -5.59 -15.67 -9.80
C ALA A 269 -4.04 -15.73 -9.74
N GLY A 270 -3.47 -15.95 -8.56
CA GLY A 270 -2.06 -15.77 -8.26
C GLY A 270 -1.63 -14.30 -8.35
N PRO A 271 -0.37 -13.99 -7.97
CA PRO A 271 0.15 -12.65 -8.07
C PRO A 271 0.21 -12.17 -9.52
N ALA A 272 -0.39 -11.01 -9.77
CA ALA A 272 -0.45 -10.37 -11.07
C ALA A 272 0.94 -10.10 -11.68
N THR A 273 1.87 -9.69 -10.82
CA THR A 273 3.28 -9.35 -11.08
C THR A 273 4.12 -9.65 -9.84
N TYR A 274 5.42 -9.81 -10.03
CA TYR A 274 6.42 -10.02 -8.98
C TYR A 274 7.42 -8.86 -8.97
N ALA A 275 8.00 -8.61 -7.80
CA ALA A 275 9.16 -7.75 -7.67
C ALA A 275 10.39 -8.59 -7.36
N VAL A 276 11.52 -8.20 -7.93
CA VAL A 276 12.85 -8.63 -7.52
C VAL A 276 13.49 -7.46 -6.78
N PHE A 277 14.02 -7.73 -5.59
CA PHE A 277 14.59 -6.71 -4.72
C PHE A 277 15.72 -7.28 -3.87
N SER A 278 16.60 -6.42 -3.38
CA SER A 278 17.67 -6.79 -2.46
C SER A 278 17.36 -6.40 -1.02
N PHE A 279 17.92 -7.17 -0.09
CA PHE A 279 17.98 -6.90 1.34
C PHE A 279 19.46 -6.84 1.76
N ARG A 280 19.86 -5.76 2.44
CA ARG A 280 21.20 -5.62 3.01
C ARG A 280 21.19 -5.95 4.49
N ILE A 281 22.05 -6.88 4.89
CA ILE A 281 22.28 -7.27 6.28
C ILE A 281 23.69 -6.85 6.67
N ALA A 282 23.84 -6.27 7.86
CA ALA A 282 25.08 -5.61 8.30
C ALA A 282 26.26 -6.58 8.36
N ASP A 283 26.07 -7.76 8.92
CA ASP A 283 27.11 -8.77 9.04
C ASP A 283 26.92 -9.91 8.05
N SER A 284 28.03 -10.56 7.69
CA SER A 284 28.00 -11.77 6.88
C SER A 284 27.41 -12.94 7.69
N LEU A 285 26.34 -13.55 7.18
CA LEU A 285 25.82 -14.80 7.72
C LEU A 285 26.76 -15.96 7.37
N SER A 286 26.87 -16.94 8.25
CA SER A 286 27.59 -18.18 7.94
C SER A 286 26.84 -18.96 6.84
N THR A 287 27.56 -19.83 6.12
CA THR A 287 26.94 -20.73 5.13
C THR A 287 25.80 -21.56 5.73
N GLU A 288 25.96 -21.99 6.99
CA GLU A 288 24.92 -22.72 7.71
C GLU A 288 23.70 -21.84 8.01
N SER A 289 23.89 -20.59 8.46
CA SER A 289 22.79 -19.65 8.67
C SER A 289 22.04 -19.33 7.38
N ILE A 290 22.75 -19.17 6.26
CA ILE A 290 22.15 -18.96 4.93
C ILE A 290 21.32 -20.18 4.53
N LYS A 291 21.86 -21.39 4.72
CA LYS A 291 21.14 -22.64 4.41
C LYS A 291 19.88 -22.77 5.25
N ASN A 292 19.98 -22.60 6.57
CA ASN A 292 18.83 -22.67 7.48
C ASN A 292 17.75 -21.64 7.12
N PHE A 293 18.15 -20.44 6.72
CA PHE A 293 17.21 -19.41 6.27
C PHE A 293 16.57 -19.76 4.92
N SER A 294 17.34 -20.28 3.96
CA SER A 294 16.82 -20.75 2.67
C SER A 294 15.81 -21.89 2.86
N ASP A 295 16.11 -22.84 3.75
CA ASP A 295 15.22 -23.95 4.08
C ASP A 295 13.93 -23.43 4.74
N TRP A 296 14.03 -22.44 5.63
CA TRP A 296 12.87 -21.78 6.22
C TRP A 296 12.00 -21.06 5.18
N VAL A 297 12.59 -20.28 4.26
CA VAL A 297 11.85 -19.64 3.17
C VAL A 297 11.17 -20.67 2.27
N GLY A 298 11.85 -21.78 1.96
CA GLY A 298 11.30 -22.88 1.17
C GLY A 298 10.16 -23.64 1.85
N ALA A 299 10.06 -23.56 3.18
CA ALA A 299 8.98 -24.16 3.97
C ALA A 299 7.77 -23.23 4.16
N LEU A 300 7.84 -21.97 3.70
CA LEU A 300 6.72 -21.04 3.81
C LEU A 300 5.52 -21.51 2.98
N PRO A 301 4.29 -21.16 3.39
CA PRO A 301 3.09 -21.36 2.59
C PRO A 301 3.23 -20.76 1.18
N LYS A 302 2.73 -21.48 0.16
CA LYS A 302 2.89 -21.10 -1.26
C LYS A 302 2.30 -19.73 -1.60
N ASP A 303 1.26 -19.33 -0.89
CA ASP A 303 0.56 -18.05 -0.99
C ASP A 303 1.39 -16.86 -0.47
N VAL A 304 2.43 -17.08 0.34
CA VAL A 304 3.42 -16.04 0.67
C VAL A 304 4.24 -15.67 -0.57
N GLY A 305 4.60 -16.67 -1.39
CA GLY A 305 5.28 -16.48 -2.67
C GLY A 305 6.69 -15.89 -2.61
N LEU A 306 7.29 -15.78 -1.41
CA LEU A 306 8.65 -15.27 -1.22
C LEU A 306 9.68 -16.34 -1.60
N ALA A 307 10.67 -15.97 -2.42
CA ALA A 307 11.77 -16.83 -2.81
C ALA A 307 13.11 -16.10 -2.63
N LEU A 308 14.08 -16.77 -2.00
CA LEU A 308 15.47 -16.33 -1.98
C LEU A 308 16.15 -16.81 -3.27
N GLU A 309 16.49 -15.88 -4.14
CA GLU A 309 17.02 -16.17 -5.48
C GLU A 309 18.56 -16.25 -5.46
N ASN A 310 19.24 -15.34 -4.74
CA ASN A 310 20.70 -15.30 -4.66
C ASN A 310 21.17 -14.68 -3.33
N VAL A 311 22.44 -14.95 -2.98
CA VAL A 311 23.15 -14.36 -1.83
C VAL A 311 24.55 -13.96 -2.26
N TYR A 312 24.96 -12.74 -1.94
CA TYR A 312 26.29 -12.21 -2.26
C TYR A 312 26.96 -11.66 -1.02
N ASN A 313 28.23 -12.03 -0.82
CA ASN A 313 29.07 -11.38 0.18
C ASN A 313 29.62 -10.07 -0.42
N THR A 314 29.44 -8.96 0.28
CA THR A 314 29.94 -7.64 -0.08
C THR A 314 30.67 -7.04 1.13
N GLN A 315 30.70 -5.71 1.28
CA GLN A 315 31.05 -5.09 2.57
C GLN A 315 30.02 -5.43 3.68
N SER A 316 28.83 -5.86 3.27
CA SER A 316 27.75 -6.43 4.07
C SER A 316 27.23 -7.70 3.37
N MET A 317 26.20 -8.37 3.89
CA MET A 317 25.53 -9.43 3.12
C MET A 317 24.37 -8.88 2.30
N CYS A 318 24.29 -9.26 1.02
CA CYS A 318 23.20 -8.88 0.12
C CYS A 318 22.39 -10.12 -0.27
N LEU A 319 21.11 -10.14 0.11
CA LEU A 319 20.14 -11.18 -0.26
C LEU A 319 19.26 -10.67 -1.40
N ILE A 320 19.10 -11.46 -2.45
CA ILE A 320 18.19 -11.14 -3.56
C ILE A 320 16.94 -11.99 -3.42
N PHE A 321 15.79 -11.32 -3.32
CA PHE A 321 14.49 -11.95 -3.22
C PHE A 321 13.66 -11.71 -4.47
N ARG A 322 12.76 -12.66 -4.73
CA ARG A 322 11.61 -12.49 -5.60
C ARG A 322 10.35 -12.74 -4.78
N ALA A 323 9.35 -11.86 -4.90
CA ALA A 323 8.08 -12.04 -4.20
C ALA A 323 6.91 -11.43 -4.99
N PRO A 324 5.65 -11.82 -4.72
CA PRO A 324 4.47 -11.09 -5.16
C PRO A 324 4.62 -9.58 -4.97
N TRP A 325 4.07 -8.79 -5.89
CA TRP A 325 4.08 -7.33 -5.74
C TRP A 325 3.44 -6.87 -4.41
N ALA A 326 2.44 -7.57 -3.91
CA ALA A 326 1.84 -7.31 -2.60
C ALA A 326 2.87 -7.45 -1.45
N PHE A 327 3.78 -8.42 -1.54
CA PHE A 327 4.87 -8.57 -0.58
C PHE A 327 5.87 -7.40 -0.70
N TRP A 328 6.20 -7.00 -1.92
CA TRP A 328 7.04 -5.83 -2.16
C TRP A 328 6.48 -4.56 -1.51
N CYS A 329 5.18 -4.33 -1.59
CA CYS A 329 4.55 -3.17 -0.96
C CYS A 329 4.78 -3.11 0.57
N LYS A 330 5.01 -4.25 1.24
CA LYS A 330 5.30 -4.31 2.69
C LYS A 330 6.73 -3.91 3.06
N VAL A 331 7.67 -4.14 2.14
CA VAL A 331 9.10 -3.90 2.37
C VAL A 331 9.63 -2.66 1.68
N ASN A 332 8.86 -2.13 0.71
CA ASN A 332 9.19 -0.89 0.02
C ASN A 332 9.23 0.27 1.01
N GLY A 333 10.36 0.99 1.04
CA GLY A 333 10.58 2.11 1.96
C GLY A 333 11.43 1.77 3.18
N LEU A 334 11.79 0.49 3.38
CA LEU A 334 12.82 0.12 4.34
C LEU A 334 14.19 0.52 3.81
N ASP A 335 14.97 1.23 4.63
CA ASP A 335 16.27 1.81 4.24
C ASP A 335 17.35 0.78 3.87
N PHE A 336 17.10 -0.51 4.10
CA PHE A 336 17.99 -1.63 3.76
C PHE A 336 17.45 -2.50 2.62
N VAL A 337 16.39 -2.04 1.95
CA VAL A 337 15.73 -2.73 0.85
C VAL A 337 15.83 -1.90 -0.42
N GLN A 338 16.19 -2.53 -1.53
CA GLN A 338 16.30 -1.85 -2.82
C GLN A 338 15.57 -2.63 -3.92
N PHE A 339 14.73 -1.92 -4.68
CA PHE A 339 14.08 -2.48 -5.85
C PHE A 339 15.11 -2.78 -6.95
N ILE A 340 14.96 -3.91 -7.64
CA ILE A 340 15.80 -4.27 -8.79
C ILE A 340 14.98 -4.24 -10.07
N CYS A 341 13.91 -5.03 -10.14
CA CYS A 341 13.04 -5.06 -11.32
C CYS A 341 11.65 -5.66 -11.04
N GLU A 342 10.72 -5.41 -11.95
CA GLU A 342 9.41 -6.07 -12.03
C GLU A 342 9.51 -7.26 -13.00
N THR A 343 8.87 -8.38 -12.67
CA THR A 343 8.82 -9.56 -13.53
C THR A 343 7.46 -10.25 -13.48
N THR A 344 7.12 -10.96 -14.56
CA THR A 344 5.92 -11.81 -14.65
C THR A 344 6.26 -13.29 -14.58
N SER A 345 7.54 -13.65 -14.56
CA SER A 345 8.02 -15.03 -14.55
C SER A 345 9.01 -15.31 -13.41
N PRO A 346 9.21 -16.59 -13.05
CA PRO A 346 10.32 -17.00 -12.20
C PRO A 346 11.68 -16.69 -12.82
N ASN A 347 12.73 -16.79 -12.00
CA ASN A 347 14.11 -16.66 -12.46
C ASN A 347 14.43 -17.69 -13.55
N LEU A 348 14.79 -17.20 -14.73
CA LEU A 348 15.04 -18.05 -15.90
C LEU A 348 16.23 -19.02 -15.69
N LEU A 349 17.20 -18.63 -14.86
CA LEU A 349 18.38 -19.47 -14.57
C LEU A 349 18.05 -20.65 -13.66
N SER A 350 17.11 -20.49 -12.72
CA SER A 350 16.69 -21.61 -11.86
C SER A 350 15.89 -22.64 -12.65
N THR A 351 15.03 -22.19 -13.57
CA THR A 351 14.29 -23.08 -14.49
C THR A 351 15.20 -23.82 -15.49
N ALA A 352 16.28 -23.19 -15.96
CA ALA A 352 17.23 -23.87 -16.86
C ALA A 352 17.99 -25.01 -16.17
N ARG A 353 18.30 -24.87 -14.87
CA ARG A 353 19.02 -25.89 -14.08
C ARG A 353 18.18 -27.12 -13.77
N THR A 354 16.86 -26.99 -13.70
CA THR A 354 15.95 -28.13 -13.45
C THR A 354 15.71 -29.00 -14.69
N VAL A 355 16.00 -28.51 -15.90
CA VAL A 355 15.73 -29.22 -17.17
C VAL A 355 16.91 -30.10 -17.63
N HIS A 356 18.09 -29.98 -17.01
CA HIS A 356 19.18 -30.94 -17.23
C HIS A 356 19.16 -32.05 -16.15
N PRO A 357 18.61 -33.25 -16.42
CA PRO A 357 18.95 -34.40 -15.62
C PRO A 357 20.46 -34.60 -15.75
N ARG A 358 21.14 -34.73 -14.60
CA ARG A 358 22.55 -35.14 -14.55
C ARG A 358 22.69 -36.37 -15.45
N SER A 359 23.47 -36.25 -16.53
CA SER A 359 23.88 -37.42 -17.31
C SER A 359 24.56 -38.40 -16.35
N PRO A 360 24.23 -39.69 -16.38
CA PRO A 360 24.95 -40.67 -15.58
C PRO A 360 26.39 -40.68 -16.05
N VAL A 361 27.30 -40.34 -15.15
CA VAL A 361 28.73 -40.55 -15.35
C VAL A 361 28.93 -42.06 -15.48
N LYS A 362 29.44 -42.49 -16.63
CA LYS A 362 29.98 -43.84 -16.83
C LYS A 362 31.44 -43.88 -16.38
#